data_AF-A0A9P0C912-F1
#
_entry.id   AF-A0A9P0C912-F1
#
_cell.length_a   1.000
_cell.length_b   1.000
_cell.length_c   1.000
_cell.angle_alpha   90.00
_cell.angle_beta   90.00
_cell.angle_gamma   90.00
#
_symmetry.space_group_name_H-M   'P 1'
#
loop_
_entity.id
_entity.type
_entity.pdbx_description
1 polymer ?
#
loop_
_entity_poly.entity_id
_entity_poly.type
_entity_poly.pdbx_seq_one_letter_code
_entity_poly.pdbx_strand_id
1 'polypeptide(L)'
;MDLFLPTQNLLQVNESLSLTDTCFLHRIMSSTVRQWERGDEGIVCPLSAQQRQNMATQSSGRIHSRCPIEEGVIHTDWGPIAPGTLVAAMASSLEPQRVLVTEILNADIFKAGISEPLMASAKQEWFEDIEAFLNTDDQPIAPDISNTWVATLAGDLAEVVVNQGPRVGSVENRLVVGSNNRWNDTYLPRDFYLLPQNASVVDWHFTDAEILAGIDGLIIANYLSQWVETRRTLRLSQIIDMYYSHEGISFNPRVKACNRQSLFNEIFRRETLLAEASKFANVLSLRQITVYVPVEEMDRISEAAVSAFVTYARKYSCIFITLPLCPRKSKPMLFT
;
A
#
# COMPACT_ATOMS: atom_id res chain seq x y z
N MET A 1 -10.02 11.13 -3.21
CA MET A 1 -8.59 11.16 -3.56
C MET A 1 -8.14 12.55 -4.00
N ASP A 2 -9.01 13.37 -4.62
CA ASP A 2 -8.62 14.71 -5.12
C ASP A 2 -8.15 15.72 -4.07
N LEU A 3 -8.53 15.56 -2.80
CA LEU A 3 -8.07 16.45 -1.71
C LEU A 3 -6.56 16.31 -1.40
N PHE A 4 -5.93 15.23 -1.85
CA PHE A 4 -4.50 14.96 -1.67
C PHE A 4 -3.68 15.19 -2.95
N LEU A 5 -4.32 15.69 -4.02
CA LEU A 5 -3.65 15.98 -5.28
C LEU A 5 -3.25 17.46 -5.32
N PRO A 6 -2.01 17.80 -5.71
CA PRO A 6 -1.57 19.18 -5.84
C PRO A 6 -2.45 19.93 -6.87
N THR A 7 -2.95 21.11 -6.50
CA THR A 7 -3.92 21.91 -7.29
C THR A 7 -3.30 22.72 -8.43
N GLN A 8 -2.06 22.45 -8.84
CA GLN A 8 -1.39 23.24 -9.87
C GLN A 8 -1.62 22.70 -11.27
N ASN A 9 -2.10 23.58 -12.16
CA ASN A 9 -2.17 23.46 -13.62
C ASN A 9 -1.81 22.07 -14.15
N LEU A 10 -2.77 21.15 -14.05
CA LEU A 10 -2.70 19.87 -14.72
C LEU A 10 -2.49 20.17 -16.20
N LEU A 11 -1.28 19.93 -16.71
CA LEU A 11 -1.02 19.80 -18.13
C LEU A 11 -2.19 18.98 -18.69
N GLN A 12 -2.81 19.42 -19.80
CA GLN A 12 -3.85 18.65 -20.44
C GLN A 12 -3.24 17.33 -20.93
N VAL A 13 -3.23 16.31 -20.06
CA VAL A 13 -2.61 14.99 -20.28
C VAL A 13 -3.18 14.33 -21.53
N ASN A 14 -4.42 14.71 -21.88
CA ASN A 14 -5.14 14.24 -23.06
C ASN A 14 -4.47 14.58 -24.39
N GLU A 15 -3.50 15.51 -24.44
CA GLU A 15 -2.79 15.85 -25.67
C GLU A 15 -1.42 15.16 -25.82
N SER A 16 -0.89 14.50 -24.77
CA SER A 16 0.47 13.93 -24.77
C SER A 16 0.52 12.40 -24.88
N LEU A 17 -0.56 11.70 -24.49
CA LEU A 17 -0.65 10.24 -24.51
C LEU A 17 -1.72 9.76 -25.48
N SER A 18 -1.44 8.70 -26.24
CA SER A 18 -2.49 8.03 -27.00
C SER A 18 -3.50 7.34 -26.08
N LEU A 19 -4.67 6.97 -26.60
CA LEU A 19 -5.65 6.16 -25.84
C LEU A 19 -5.02 4.86 -25.35
N THR A 20 -4.20 4.22 -26.18
CA THR A 20 -3.49 2.98 -25.82
C THR A 20 -2.51 3.22 -24.68
N ASP A 21 -1.72 4.29 -24.72
CA ASP A 21 -0.76 4.62 -23.66
C ASP A 21 -1.49 4.97 -22.36
N THR A 22 -2.63 5.64 -22.46
CA THR A 22 -3.47 5.99 -21.30
C THR A 22 -4.04 4.74 -20.64
N CYS A 23 -4.60 3.81 -21.43
CA CYS A 23 -5.10 2.55 -20.92
C CYS A 23 -3.97 1.70 -20.31
N PHE A 24 -2.79 1.70 -20.94
CA PHE A 24 -1.62 0.97 -20.43
C PHE A 24 -1.12 1.57 -19.11
N LEU A 25 -1.00 2.90 -19.03
CA LEU A 25 -0.61 3.60 -17.81
C LEU A 25 -1.63 3.35 -16.69
N HIS A 26 -2.92 3.47 -16.99
CA HIS A 26 -3.98 3.17 -16.03
C HIS A 26 -3.88 1.73 -15.50
N ARG A 27 -3.59 0.76 -16.37
CA ARG A 27 -3.39 -0.63 -15.96
C ARG A 27 -2.17 -0.81 -15.08
N ILE A 28 -1.04 -0.19 -15.41
CA ILE A 28 0.21 -0.27 -14.62
C ILE A 28 0.08 0.40 -13.25
N MET A 29 -0.64 1.52 -13.17
CA MET A 29 -0.84 2.23 -11.90
C MET A 29 -1.98 1.66 -11.05
N SER A 30 -2.70 0.66 -11.56
CA SER A 30 -3.83 0.07 -10.85
C SER A 30 -3.34 -0.81 -9.69
N SER A 31 -3.97 -0.69 -8.53
CA SER A 31 -3.87 -1.65 -7.41
C SER A 31 -5.10 -2.57 -7.35
N THR A 32 -5.85 -2.70 -8.45
CA THR A 32 -7.11 -3.44 -8.44
C THR A 32 -6.89 -4.95 -8.46
N VAL A 33 -7.72 -5.67 -7.70
CA VAL A 33 -7.75 -7.13 -7.71
C VAL A 33 -8.95 -7.63 -8.52
N ARG A 34 -8.67 -8.43 -9.55
CA ARG A 34 -9.68 -9.18 -10.29
C ARG A 34 -10.19 -10.34 -9.44
N GLN A 35 -11.17 -10.03 -8.61
CA GLN A 35 -11.73 -10.93 -7.61
C GLN A 35 -12.72 -11.98 -8.13
N TRP A 36 -13.24 -11.86 -9.35
CA TRP A 36 -14.33 -12.70 -9.86
C TRP A 36 -13.84 -13.94 -10.61
N GLU A 37 -14.61 -15.03 -10.52
CA GLU A 37 -14.29 -16.29 -11.21
C GLU A 37 -14.25 -16.10 -12.74
N ARG A 38 -13.20 -16.65 -13.38
CA ARG A 38 -12.99 -16.56 -14.83
C ARG A 38 -13.41 -17.80 -15.61
N GLY A 39 -13.67 -18.92 -14.93
CA GLY A 39 -14.05 -20.20 -15.54
C GLY A 39 -12.90 -21.03 -16.12
N ASP A 40 -11.69 -20.48 -16.23
CA ASP A 40 -10.47 -21.18 -16.71
C ASP A 40 -9.54 -21.64 -15.56
N GLU A 41 -9.93 -21.35 -14.32
CA GLU A 41 -9.12 -21.45 -13.10
C GLU A 41 -8.64 -22.87 -12.77
N GLY A 42 -9.31 -23.90 -13.26
CA GLY A 42 -8.86 -25.29 -13.11
C GLY A 42 -7.55 -25.60 -13.84
N ILE A 43 -7.19 -24.77 -14.83
CA ILE A 43 -5.99 -24.92 -15.66
C ILE A 43 -4.97 -23.85 -15.30
N VAL A 44 -5.39 -22.60 -15.18
CA VAL A 44 -4.47 -21.45 -15.05
C VAL A 44 -4.03 -21.18 -13.61
N CYS A 45 -4.83 -21.52 -12.59
CA CYS A 45 -4.44 -21.21 -11.22
C CYS A 45 -3.24 -22.07 -10.80
N PRO A 46 -2.15 -21.46 -10.28
CA PRO A 46 -0.95 -22.18 -9.89
C PRO A 46 -1.09 -22.86 -8.51
N LEU A 47 -2.19 -23.56 -8.29
CA LEU A 47 -2.52 -24.26 -7.05
C LEU A 47 -1.82 -25.62 -6.98
N SER A 48 -1.33 -25.98 -5.79
CA SER A 48 -0.87 -27.34 -5.50
C SER A 48 -2.02 -28.35 -5.59
N ALA A 49 -1.71 -29.63 -5.82
CA ALA A 49 -2.72 -30.70 -5.89
C ALA A 49 -3.60 -30.76 -4.62
N GLN A 50 -3.01 -30.53 -3.45
CA GLN A 50 -3.71 -30.49 -2.16
C GLN A 50 -4.65 -29.27 -2.04
N GLN A 51 -4.21 -28.09 -2.49
CA GLN A 51 -5.07 -26.90 -2.55
C GLN A 51 -6.23 -27.07 -3.53
N ARG A 52 -5.99 -27.72 -4.69
CA ARG A 52 -7.06 -28.03 -5.66
C ARG A 52 -8.13 -28.93 -5.05
N GLN A 53 -7.75 -29.95 -4.27
CA GLN A 53 -8.71 -30.84 -3.60
C GLN A 53 -9.52 -30.13 -2.51
N ASN A 54 -8.87 -29.32 -1.68
CA ASN A 54 -9.55 -28.55 -0.62
C ASN A 54 -10.50 -27.48 -1.17
N MET A 55 -10.20 -26.91 -2.35
CA MET A 55 -11.04 -25.90 -2.99
C MET A 55 -12.11 -26.49 -3.93
N ALA A 56 -11.91 -27.71 -4.47
CA ALA A 56 -12.87 -28.39 -5.34
C ALA A 56 -14.13 -28.86 -4.60
N THR A 57 -14.02 -29.21 -3.30
CA THR A 57 -15.17 -29.60 -2.48
C THR A 57 -16.09 -28.44 -2.10
N GLN A 58 -15.69 -27.19 -2.37
CA GLN A 58 -16.41 -25.97 -2.03
C GLN A 58 -16.87 -25.17 -3.27
N SER A 59 -16.89 -25.78 -4.46
CA SER A 59 -17.06 -25.07 -5.73
C SER A 59 -18.51 -24.80 -6.15
N SER A 60 -19.52 -25.38 -5.49
CA SER A 60 -20.92 -25.14 -5.87
C SER A 60 -21.38 -23.79 -5.30
N GLY A 61 -21.35 -22.73 -6.12
CA GLY A 61 -21.92 -21.41 -5.79
C GLY A 61 -20.92 -20.30 -5.45
N ARG A 62 -19.64 -20.43 -5.84
CA ARG A 62 -18.66 -19.34 -5.62
C ARG A 62 -18.80 -18.25 -6.67
N ILE A 63 -18.70 -17.00 -6.23
CA ILE A 63 -18.61 -15.82 -7.11
C ILE A 63 -17.13 -15.38 -7.24
N HIS A 64 -16.33 -15.62 -6.20
CA HIS A 64 -14.93 -15.20 -6.16
C HIS A 64 -13.95 -16.22 -6.77
N SER A 65 -12.92 -15.69 -7.43
CA SER A 65 -11.81 -16.43 -8.04
C SER A 65 -11.02 -17.22 -7.00
N ARG A 66 -10.58 -18.43 -7.37
CA ARG A 66 -9.64 -19.27 -6.58
C ARG A 66 -8.22 -18.74 -6.62
N CYS A 67 -7.89 -17.97 -7.65
CA CYS A 67 -6.65 -17.24 -7.79
C CYS A 67 -6.95 -15.85 -8.37
N PRO A 68 -7.38 -14.89 -7.53
CA PRO A 68 -7.54 -13.51 -7.95
C PRO A 68 -6.25 -12.99 -8.57
N ILE A 69 -6.36 -12.08 -9.54
CA ILE A 69 -5.19 -11.47 -10.18
C ILE A 69 -5.08 -10.03 -9.68
N GLU A 70 -3.93 -9.67 -9.15
CA GLU A 70 -3.60 -8.28 -8.85
C GLU A 70 -3.07 -7.63 -10.12
N GLU A 71 -3.72 -6.56 -10.57
CA GLU A 71 -3.27 -5.77 -11.70
C GLU A 71 -2.17 -4.80 -11.29
N GLY A 72 -1.46 -4.25 -12.28
CA GLY A 72 -0.42 -3.25 -12.08
C GLY A 72 0.88 -3.76 -11.46
N VAL A 73 0.92 -4.98 -10.92
CA VAL A 73 2.15 -5.54 -10.34
C VAL A 73 3.23 -5.73 -11.40
N ILE A 74 4.47 -5.33 -11.07
CA ILE A 74 5.65 -5.51 -11.91
C ILE A 74 6.66 -6.43 -11.19
N HIS A 75 7.28 -7.32 -11.95
CA HIS A 75 8.38 -8.14 -11.47
C HIS A 75 9.70 -7.37 -11.50
N THR A 76 10.41 -7.32 -10.37
CA THR A 76 11.79 -6.82 -10.28
C THR A 76 12.71 -7.91 -9.75
N ASP A 77 14.02 -7.73 -9.88
CA ASP A 77 15.02 -8.62 -9.26
C ASP A 77 14.96 -8.64 -7.73
N TRP A 78 14.20 -7.71 -7.12
CA TRP A 78 14.07 -7.51 -5.68
C TRP A 78 12.66 -7.79 -5.15
N GLY A 79 11.81 -8.42 -5.96
CA GLY A 79 10.43 -8.79 -5.63
C GLY A 79 9.37 -8.14 -6.52
N PRO A 80 8.10 -8.56 -6.38
CA PRO A 80 6.96 -7.90 -7.03
C PRO A 80 6.73 -6.51 -6.39
N ILE A 81 6.39 -5.52 -7.21
CA ILE A 81 6.07 -4.17 -6.73
C ILE A 81 4.77 -3.68 -7.35
N ALA A 82 4.00 -2.89 -6.60
CA ALA A 82 2.89 -2.10 -7.11
C ALA A 82 3.37 -0.69 -7.52
N PRO A 83 3.53 -0.38 -8.82
CA PRO A 83 4.04 0.92 -9.29
C PRO A 83 3.12 2.07 -8.92
N GLY A 84 1.79 1.83 -8.85
CA GLY A 84 0.82 2.82 -8.41
C GLY A 84 1.16 3.37 -7.02
N THR A 85 1.38 2.49 -6.05
CA THR A 85 1.78 2.84 -4.67
C THR A 85 3.12 3.58 -4.66
N LEU A 86 4.10 3.11 -5.44
CA LEU A 86 5.42 3.75 -5.53
C LEU A 86 5.33 5.19 -6.07
N VAL A 87 4.59 5.40 -7.16
CA VAL A 87 4.40 6.72 -7.77
C VAL A 87 3.59 7.63 -6.86
N ALA A 88 2.56 7.11 -6.19
CA ALA A 88 1.78 7.85 -5.21
C ALA A 88 2.66 8.36 -4.06
N ALA A 89 3.53 7.51 -3.51
CA ALA A 89 4.49 7.88 -2.47
C ALA A 89 5.45 8.99 -2.92
N MET A 90 6.00 8.87 -4.13
CA MET A 90 6.89 9.88 -4.69
C MET A 90 6.17 11.21 -4.92
N ALA A 91 4.97 11.17 -5.52
CA ALA A 91 4.13 12.35 -5.71
C ALA A 91 3.78 13.04 -4.38
N SER A 92 3.36 12.28 -3.36
CA SER A 92 3.06 12.83 -2.03
C SER A 92 4.29 13.43 -1.35
N SER A 93 5.49 12.93 -1.63
CA SER A 93 6.72 13.45 -1.02
C SER A 93 7.29 14.69 -1.71
N LEU A 94 6.97 14.89 -3.00
CA LEU A 94 7.31 16.11 -3.73
C LEU A 94 6.42 17.28 -3.31
N GLU A 95 5.20 16.98 -2.89
CA GLU A 95 4.22 17.93 -2.36
C GLU A 95 3.74 17.45 -0.97
N PRO A 96 4.63 17.47 0.03
CA PRO A 96 4.34 16.92 1.35
C PRO A 96 3.26 17.77 2.04
N GLN A 97 2.18 17.11 2.46
CA GLN A 97 1.06 17.75 3.11
C GLN A 97 0.67 16.98 4.38
N ARG A 98 0.32 17.74 5.41
CA ARG A 98 -0.39 17.24 6.59
C ARG A 98 -1.73 17.96 6.66
N VAL A 99 -2.81 17.21 6.61
CA VAL A 99 -4.17 17.75 6.55
C VAL A 99 -4.88 17.44 7.86
N LEU A 100 -5.54 18.43 8.44
CA LEU A 100 -6.32 18.24 9.65
C LEU A 100 -7.51 17.32 9.39
N VAL A 101 -7.80 16.39 10.30
CA VAL A 101 -8.94 15.47 10.16
C VAL A 101 -10.25 16.24 9.97
N THR A 102 -10.43 17.35 10.70
CA THR A 102 -11.62 18.21 10.58
C THR A 102 -11.78 18.81 9.19
N GLU A 103 -10.69 19.18 8.51
CA GLU A 103 -10.71 19.66 7.12
C GLU A 103 -11.12 18.54 6.16
N ILE A 104 -10.62 17.32 6.37
CA ILE A 104 -10.99 16.14 5.57
C ILE A 104 -12.50 15.87 5.68
N LEU A 105 -13.06 15.87 6.90
CA LEU A 105 -14.49 15.65 7.15
C LEU A 105 -15.37 16.79 6.61
N ASN A 106 -14.82 17.99 6.49
CA ASN A 106 -15.52 19.15 5.95
C ASN A 106 -15.44 19.26 4.41
N ALA A 107 -14.56 18.52 3.76
CA ALA A 107 -14.46 18.51 2.30
C ALA A 107 -15.72 17.94 1.65
N ASP A 108 -16.20 18.60 0.60
CA ASP A 108 -17.47 18.25 -0.06
C ASP A 108 -17.47 16.82 -0.62
N ILE A 109 -16.31 16.34 -1.05
CA ILE A 109 -16.13 14.96 -1.50
C ILE A 109 -16.51 13.97 -0.40
N PHE A 110 -16.23 14.28 0.88
CA PHE A 110 -16.58 13.45 2.05
C PHE A 110 -18.01 13.61 2.53
N LYS A 111 -18.62 14.79 2.35
CA LYS A 111 -20.06 14.96 2.58
C LYS A 111 -20.91 14.18 1.58
N ALA A 112 -20.44 14.09 0.33
CA ALA A 112 -21.12 13.34 -0.72
C ALA A 112 -21.09 11.83 -0.42
N GLY A 113 -22.21 11.29 0.07
CA GLY A 113 -22.43 9.86 0.30
C GLY A 113 -22.46 9.42 1.77
N ILE A 114 -22.28 10.34 2.73
CA ILE A 114 -22.37 10.07 4.17
C ILE A 114 -23.64 10.74 4.71
N SER A 115 -24.39 10.06 5.58
CA SER A 115 -25.58 10.67 6.19
C SER A 115 -25.17 11.79 7.16
N GLU A 116 -25.88 12.92 7.11
CA GLU A 116 -25.70 14.05 8.05
C GLU A 116 -25.61 13.64 9.53
N PRO A 117 -26.49 12.76 10.07
CA PRO A 117 -26.37 12.34 11.47
C PRO A 117 -25.10 11.55 11.79
N LEU A 118 -24.61 10.72 10.85
CA LEU A 118 -23.35 9.98 11.04
C LEU A 118 -22.15 10.94 10.99
N MET A 119 -22.18 11.91 10.09
CA MET A 119 -21.17 12.96 10.00
C MET A 119 -21.13 13.84 11.25
N ALA A 120 -22.30 14.20 11.80
CA ALA A 120 -22.41 14.97 13.03
C ALA A 120 -21.88 14.20 14.24
N SER A 121 -22.23 12.91 14.37
CA SER A 121 -21.71 12.04 15.44
C SER A 121 -20.20 11.88 15.36
N ALA A 122 -19.65 11.62 14.17
CA ALA A 122 -18.22 11.51 13.98
C ALA A 122 -17.53 12.83 14.37
N LYS A 123 -17.98 13.95 13.81
CA LYS A 123 -17.40 15.26 14.18
C LYS A 123 -17.43 15.50 15.69
N GLN A 124 -18.55 15.22 16.33
CA GLN A 124 -18.69 15.41 17.78
C GLN A 124 -17.70 14.55 18.58
N GLU A 125 -17.57 13.26 18.26
CA GLU A 125 -16.63 12.34 18.91
C GLU A 125 -15.17 12.81 18.74
N TRP A 126 -14.81 13.25 17.53
CA TRP A 126 -13.49 13.83 17.25
C TRP A 126 -13.25 15.17 17.96
N PHE A 127 -14.27 16.02 18.10
CA PHE A 127 -14.16 17.28 18.84
C PHE A 127 -14.04 17.04 20.34
N GLU A 128 -14.76 16.06 20.90
CA GLU A 128 -14.65 15.65 22.31
C GLU A 128 -13.24 15.11 22.62
N ASP A 129 -12.64 14.33 21.71
CA ASP A 129 -11.24 13.90 21.82
C ASP A 129 -10.27 15.10 21.77
N ILE A 130 -10.45 16.03 20.83
CA ILE A 130 -9.62 17.24 20.75
C ILE A 130 -9.72 18.07 22.05
N GLU A 131 -10.92 18.22 22.61
CA GLU A 131 -11.16 18.92 23.87
C GLU A 131 -10.56 18.18 25.08
N ALA A 132 -10.56 16.84 25.09
CA ALA A 132 -9.87 16.05 26.11
C ALA A 132 -8.33 16.23 26.05
N PHE A 133 -7.74 16.30 24.85
CA PHE A 133 -6.32 16.59 24.63
C PHE A 133 -5.91 18.03 24.99
N LEU A 134 -6.82 19.00 24.86
CA LEU A 134 -6.60 20.41 25.22
C LEU A 134 -6.49 20.67 26.74
N ASN A 135 -6.90 19.72 27.58
CA ASN A 135 -6.88 19.84 29.04
C ASN A 135 -5.57 19.35 29.70
N THR A 136 -4.64 18.83 28.92
CA THR A 136 -3.24 18.60 29.32
C THR A 136 -2.41 19.83 28.92
N ASP A 137 -1.53 20.33 29.81
CA ASP A 137 -0.67 21.54 29.64
C ASP A 137 0.28 21.51 28.42
N ASP A 138 0.18 20.53 27.52
CA ASP A 138 0.88 20.47 26.24
C ASP A 138 0.02 21.09 25.12
N GLN A 139 0.65 21.87 24.25
CA GLN A 139 0.00 22.54 23.13
C GLN A 139 -0.89 21.57 22.33
N PRO A 140 -2.13 21.95 21.97
CA PRO A 140 -3.04 21.09 21.24
C PRO A 140 -2.54 20.87 19.81
N ILE A 141 -1.89 19.74 19.58
CA ILE A 141 -1.62 19.28 18.22
C ILE A 141 -2.93 18.66 17.72
N ALA A 142 -3.74 19.48 17.04
CA ALA A 142 -4.94 18.97 16.36
C ALA A 142 -4.55 17.79 15.45
N PRO A 143 -5.32 16.68 15.46
CA PRO A 143 -4.94 15.46 14.76
C PRO A 143 -4.89 15.74 13.25
N ASP A 144 -3.68 15.63 12.70
CA ASP A 144 -3.40 15.71 11.27
C ASP A 144 -2.94 14.36 10.71
N ILE A 145 -3.07 14.21 9.39
CA ILE A 145 -2.70 13.01 8.65
C ILE A 145 -1.72 13.39 7.55
N SER A 146 -0.63 12.65 7.42
CA SER A 146 0.35 12.82 6.35
C SER A 146 -0.06 12.11 5.07
N ASN A 147 -0.07 12.85 3.96
CA ASN A 147 -0.31 12.27 2.63
C ASN A 147 0.72 11.19 2.25
N THR A 148 1.98 11.31 2.70
CA THR A 148 3.05 10.35 2.38
C THR A 148 2.89 9.02 3.10
N TRP A 149 2.47 9.05 4.38
CA TRP A 149 2.17 7.82 5.12
C TRP A 149 0.92 7.14 4.57
N VAL A 150 -0.12 7.90 4.23
CA VAL A 150 -1.35 7.38 3.63
C VAL A 150 -1.09 6.79 2.24
N ALA A 151 -0.27 7.42 1.41
CA ALA A 151 0.08 6.92 0.08
C ALA A 151 1.03 5.69 0.10
N THR A 152 1.51 5.29 1.28
CA THR A 152 2.37 4.13 1.49
C THR A 152 1.69 3.14 2.42
N LEU A 153 2.20 2.95 3.63
CA LEU A 153 1.82 1.85 4.50
C LEU A 153 0.54 2.13 5.30
N ALA A 154 0.28 3.37 5.67
CA ALA A 154 -0.84 3.70 6.57
C ALA A 154 -2.20 3.59 5.87
N GLY A 155 -2.25 3.86 4.56
CA GLY A 155 -3.48 3.72 3.75
C GLY A 155 -3.96 2.28 3.71
N ASP A 156 -3.11 1.36 3.23
CA ASP A 156 -3.46 -0.05 3.11
C ASP A 156 -3.71 -0.70 4.48
N LEU A 157 -2.97 -0.30 5.53
CA LEU A 157 -3.25 -0.74 6.90
C LEU A 157 -4.61 -0.26 7.40
N ALA A 158 -5.01 0.96 7.08
CA ALA A 158 -6.35 1.41 7.41
C ALA A 158 -7.41 0.58 6.68
N GLU A 159 -7.17 0.17 5.42
CA GLU A 159 -8.06 -0.75 4.71
C GLU A 159 -8.16 -2.11 5.41
N VAL A 160 -7.04 -2.66 5.92
CA VAL A 160 -7.03 -3.87 6.74
C VAL A 160 -7.89 -3.69 7.98
N VAL A 161 -7.73 -2.57 8.69
CA VAL A 161 -8.48 -2.25 9.90
C VAL A 161 -9.98 -2.20 9.63
N VAL A 162 -10.41 -1.45 8.61
CA VAL A 162 -11.85 -1.23 8.36
C VAL A 162 -12.54 -2.41 7.66
N ASN A 163 -11.82 -3.19 6.83
CA ASN A 163 -12.43 -4.28 6.05
C ASN A 163 -12.25 -5.66 6.69
N GLN A 164 -11.15 -5.91 7.39
CA GLN A 164 -10.90 -7.20 8.06
C GLN A 164 -11.27 -7.15 9.54
N GLY A 165 -10.96 -6.04 10.22
CA GLY A 165 -11.16 -5.85 11.66
C GLY A 165 -12.56 -6.22 12.17
N PRO A 166 -13.65 -5.68 11.59
CA PRO A 166 -15.02 -6.01 12.04
C PRO A 166 -15.37 -7.51 11.99
N ARG A 167 -14.67 -8.28 11.14
CA ARG A 167 -14.91 -9.72 10.97
C ARG A 167 -14.08 -10.56 11.93
N VAL A 168 -12.84 -10.17 12.23
CA VAL A 168 -11.89 -11.01 12.98
C VAL A 168 -11.53 -10.48 14.36
N GLY A 169 -11.91 -9.24 14.67
CA GLY A 169 -11.59 -8.50 15.88
C GLY A 169 -10.14 -8.01 15.94
N SER A 170 -9.74 -7.50 17.10
CA SER A 170 -8.40 -7.01 17.43
C SER A 170 -7.37 -8.12 17.67
N VAL A 171 -7.40 -9.17 16.84
CA VAL A 171 -6.52 -10.35 16.96
C VAL A 171 -5.48 -10.39 15.84
N GLU A 172 -4.23 -10.09 16.18
CA GLU A 172 -3.10 -9.99 15.23
C GLU A 172 -3.01 -11.17 14.25
N ASN A 173 -3.08 -12.41 14.75
CA ASN A 173 -2.87 -13.61 13.93
C ASN A 173 -4.06 -13.96 13.00
N ARG A 174 -5.16 -13.20 13.08
CA ARG A 174 -6.32 -13.36 12.19
C ARG A 174 -6.40 -12.27 11.13
N LEU A 175 -5.68 -11.17 11.30
CA LEU A 175 -5.54 -10.15 10.29
C LEU A 175 -4.52 -10.63 9.25
N VAL A 176 -4.91 -10.58 7.99
CA VAL A 176 -4.07 -10.99 6.87
C VAL A 176 -3.36 -9.75 6.33
N VAL A 177 -2.05 -9.69 6.59
CA VAL A 177 -1.13 -8.72 6.00
C VAL A 177 -0.14 -9.49 5.13
N GLY A 178 -0.03 -9.08 3.88
CA GLY A 178 0.69 -9.82 2.85
C GLY A 178 -0.12 -11.00 2.32
N SER A 179 -0.04 -11.21 1.02
CA SER A 179 -0.77 -12.27 0.31
C SER A 179 0.20 -13.36 -0.10
N ASN A 180 -0.20 -14.63 0.05
CA ASN A 180 0.53 -15.68 -0.66
C ASN A 180 0.34 -15.43 -2.15
N ASN A 181 1.41 -15.27 -2.91
CA ASN A 181 1.33 -14.92 -4.32
C ASN A 181 2.19 -15.81 -5.19
N ARG A 182 1.93 -15.75 -6.50
CA ARG A 182 2.79 -16.36 -7.50
C ARG A 182 2.60 -15.73 -8.86
N TRP A 183 3.70 -15.56 -9.58
CA TRP A 183 3.66 -15.33 -11.01
C TRP A 183 3.22 -16.58 -11.77
N ASN A 184 2.49 -16.38 -12.85
CA ASN A 184 2.09 -17.45 -13.76
C ASN A 184 3.29 -18.13 -14.45
N ASP A 185 4.36 -17.36 -14.70
CA ASP A 185 5.60 -17.78 -15.35
C ASP A 185 6.79 -17.08 -14.67
N THR A 186 7.93 -17.74 -14.61
CA THR A 186 9.17 -17.21 -14.01
C THR A 186 10.09 -16.54 -15.04
N TYR A 187 9.94 -16.87 -16.33
CA TYR A 187 10.69 -16.28 -17.44
C TYR A 187 9.95 -15.12 -18.08
N LEU A 188 8.62 -15.21 -18.19
CA LEU A 188 7.78 -14.15 -18.74
C LEU A 188 6.56 -13.89 -17.83
N PRO A 189 6.78 -13.30 -16.64
CA PRO A 189 5.69 -13.02 -15.70
C PRO A 189 4.66 -12.08 -16.35
N ARG A 190 3.41 -12.54 -16.48
CA ARG A 190 2.31 -11.74 -17.06
C ARG A 190 1.18 -11.47 -16.08
N ASP A 191 0.83 -12.47 -15.26
CA ASP A 191 -0.25 -12.37 -14.28
C ASP A 191 0.31 -12.68 -12.89
N PHE A 192 0.00 -11.79 -11.93
CA PHE A 192 0.35 -11.95 -10.53
C PHE A 192 -0.86 -12.49 -9.76
N TYR A 193 -0.82 -13.78 -9.43
CA TYR A 193 -1.92 -14.45 -8.75
C TYR A 193 -1.79 -14.31 -7.23
N LEU A 194 -2.88 -13.89 -6.60
CA LEU A 194 -3.13 -14.03 -5.18
C LEU A 194 -3.66 -15.44 -4.90
N LEU A 195 -3.14 -16.08 -3.86
CA LEU A 195 -3.50 -17.42 -3.41
C LEU A 195 -4.15 -17.29 -2.03
N PRO A 196 -5.49 -17.21 -1.96
CA PRO A 196 -6.21 -17.04 -0.71
C PRO A 196 -5.88 -18.18 0.26
N GLN A 197 -5.52 -17.84 1.51
CA GLN A 197 -5.28 -18.85 2.55
C GLN A 197 -6.56 -19.55 2.96
N ASN A 198 -7.66 -18.82 2.95
CA ASN A 198 -9.00 -19.33 3.17
C ASN A 198 -9.84 -19.04 1.92
N ALA A 199 -10.68 -19.99 1.57
CA ALA A 199 -11.40 -19.98 0.31
C ALA A 199 -12.80 -19.37 0.46
N SER A 200 -13.25 -19.12 1.70
CA SER A 200 -14.49 -18.45 2.05
C SER A 200 -14.31 -16.98 2.46
N VAL A 201 -13.06 -16.57 2.75
CA VAL A 201 -12.72 -15.21 3.17
C VAL A 201 -11.59 -14.74 2.28
N VAL A 202 -11.82 -13.67 1.54
CA VAL A 202 -10.82 -13.15 0.62
C VAL A 202 -10.30 -11.83 1.13
N ASP A 203 -9.04 -11.85 1.55
CA ASP A 203 -8.33 -10.73 2.15
C ASP A 203 -7.15 -10.35 1.26
N TRP A 204 -7.32 -9.26 0.52
CA TRP A 204 -6.34 -8.70 -0.42
C TRP A 204 -6.10 -7.20 -0.19
N HIS A 205 -6.48 -6.68 0.98
CA HIS A 205 -6.41 -5.25 1.32
C HIS A 205 -4.99 -4.73 1.58
N PHE A 206 -4.01 -5.63 1.71
CA PHE A 206 -2.61 -5.24 1.83
C PHE A 206 -1.71 -6.37 1.30
N THR A 207 -1.39 -6.33 0.01
CA THR A 207 -0.66 -7.38 -0.70
C THR A 207 0.85 -7.27 -0.51
N ASP A 208 1.60 -8.32 -0.89
CA ASP A 208 3.06 -8.27 -0.86
C ASP A 208 3.63 -7.19 -1.80
N ALA A 209 3.01 -6.98 -2.96
CA ALA A 209 3.46 -6.00 -3.95
C ALA A 209 3.24 -4.57 -3.44
N GLU A 210 2.13 -4.30 -2.76
CA GLU A 210 1.83 -3.05 -2.08
C GLU A 210 2.76 -2.81 -0.90
N ILE A 211 2.99 -3.82 -0.06
CA ILE A 211 3.93 -3.72 1.06
C ILE A 211 5.33 -3.34 0.58
N LEU A 212 5.86 -4.06 -0.44
CA LEU A 212 7.19 -3.80 -0.96
C LEU A 212 7.28 -2.41 -1.60
N ALA A 213 6.29 -2.03 -2.42
CA ALA A 213 6.23 -0.72 -3.03
C ALA A 213 6.03 0.42 -2.02
N GLY A 214 5.26 0.21 -0.95
CA GLY A 214 5.04 1.16 0.12
C GLY A 214 6.31 1.40 0.95
N ILE A 215 7.06 0.33 1.26
CA ILE A 215 8.37 0.44 1.91
C ILE A 215 9.36 1.19 1.00
N ASP A 216 9.47 0.79 -0.27
CA ASP A 216 10.37 1.43 -1.24
C ASP A 216 9.99 2.89 -1.49
N GLY A 217 8.69 3.17 -1.58
CA GLY A 217 8.14 4.51 -1.70
C GLY A 217 8.49 5.39 -0.51
N LEU A 218 8.37 4.87 0.71
CA LEU A 218 8.75 5.61 1.93
C LEU A 218 10.25 5.87 2.00
N ILE A 219 11.08 4.90 1.61
CA ILE A 219 12.54 5.07 1.52
C ILE A 219 12.88 6.17 0.51
N ILE A 220 12.33 6.11 -0.70
CA ILE A 220 12.61 7.09 -1.75
C ILE A 220 12.10 8.47 -1.32
N ALA A 221 10.89 8.56 -0.77
CA ALA A 221 10.28 9.79 -0.27
C ALA A 221 11.19 10.55 0.70
N ASN A 222 11.90 9.83 1.58
CA ASN A 222 12.82 10.44 2.55
C ASN A 222 14.01 11.18 1.91
N TYR A 223 14.38 10.83 0.67
CA TYR A 223 15.51 11.46 -0.02
C TYR A 223 15.12 12.28 -1.26
N LEU A 224 13.89 12.09 -1.78
CA LEU A 224 13.49 12.57 -3.10
C LEU A 224 13.56 14.09 -3.23
N SER A 225 13.14 14.83 -2.22
CA SER A 225 13.18 16.30 -2.19
C SER A 225 14.61 16.82 -2.41
N GLN A 226 15.57 16.29 -1.65
CA GLN A 226 16.99 16.64 -1.78
C GLN A 226 17.54 16.33 -3.19
N TRP A 227 17.12 15.20 -3.79
CA TRP A 227 17.61 14.79 -5.09
C TRP A 227 17.12 15.69 -6.21
N VAL A 228 15.84 16.08 -6.18
CA VAL A 228 15.24 16.98 -7.17
C VAL A 228 15.79 18.39 -7.03
N GLU A 229 16.01 18.87 -5.81
CA GLU A 229 16.67 20.16 -5.57
C GLU A 229 18.09 20.20 -6.13
N THR A 230 18.86 19.12 -5.91
CA THR A 230 20.25 19.01 -6.37
C THR A 230 20.32 18.80 -7.89
N ARG A 231 19.38 18.05 -8.47
CA ARG A 231 19.34 17.70 -9.89
C ARG A 231 17.95 17.94 -10.48
N ARG A 232 17.69 19.20 -10.87
CA ARG A 232 16.41 19.64 -11.45
C ARG A 232 16.01 18.94 -12.77
N THR A 233 16.94 18.26 -13.44
CA THR A 233 16.69 17.50 -14.67
C THR A 233 16.38 16.03 -14.45
N LEU A 234 16.43 15.57 -13.20
CA LEU A 234 16.24 14.16 -12.83
C LEU A 234 14.77 13.77 -13.06
N ARG A 235 14.56 12.75 -13.90
CA ARG A 235 13.22 12.22 -14.19
C ARG A 235 12.85 11.15 -13.18
N LEU A 236 11.55 11.04 -12.89
CA LEU A 236 10.97 9.99 -12.03
C LEU A 236 11.41 8.58 -12.48
N SER A 237 11.34 8.30 -13.78
CA SER A 237 11.75 7.01 -14.34
C SER A 237 13.22 6.69 -14.04
N GLN A 238 14.11 7.68 -14.11
CA GLN A 238 15.53 7.49 -13.82
C GLN A 238 15.79 7.16 -12.35
N ILE A 239 15.00 7.74 -11.43
CA ILE A 239 15.11 7.45 -10.01
C ILE A 239 14.70 6.01 -9.73
N ILE A 240 13.56 5.58 -10.30
CA ILE A 240 13.05 4.22 -10.17
C ILE A 240 14.06 3.23 -10.76
N ASP A 241 14.55 3.48 -11.98
CA ASP A 241 15.55 2.65 -12.65
C ASP A 241 16.83 2.51 -11.81
N MET A 242 17.34 3.62 -11.28
CA MET A 242 18.53 3.60 -10.43
C MET A 242 18.28 2.87 -9.10
N TYR A 243 17.12 3.06 -8.46
CA TYR A 243 16.81 2.46 -7.15
C TYR A 243 16.71 0.93 -7.22
N TYR A 244 16.06 0.40 -8.27
CA TYR A 244 15.97 -1.05 -8.52
C TYR A 244 17.19 -1.62 -9.26
N SER A 245 18.16 -0.80 -9.65
CA SER A 245 19.42 -1.29 -10.21
C SER A 245 20.31 -1.95 -9.15
N HIS A 246 21.27 -2.77 -9.59
CA HIS A 246 22.29 -3.33 -8.70
C HIS A 246 23.26 -2.26 -8.15
N GLU A 247 23.45 -1.16 -8.88
CA GLU A 247 24.36 -0.07 -8.52
C GLU A 247 23.75 0.87 -7.48
N GLY A 248 22.44 1.09 -7.54
CA GLY A 248 21.72 2.04 -6.71
C GLY A 248 21.72 3.45 -7.29
N ILE A 249 21.29 4.42 -6.48
CA ILE A 249 21.26 5.83 -6.89
C ILE A 249 22.69 6.32 -7.17
N SER A 250 22.94 6.84 -8.37
CA SER A 250 24.30 7.19 -8.86
C SER A 250 25.10 8.11 -7.93
N PHE A 251 24.44 9.00 -7.19
CA PHE A 251 25.05 9.93 -6.24
C PHE A 251 24.85 9.51 -4.77
N ASN A 252 24.12 8.42 -4.53
CA ASN A 252 24.03 7.77 -3.22
C ASN A 252 23.84 6.25 -3.39
N PRO A 253 24.91 5.49 -3.73
CA PRO A 253 24.80 4.06 -4.08
C PRO A 253 24.32 3.16 -2.93
N ARG A 254 24.24 3.69 -1.71
CA ARG A 254 23.69 2.97 -0.54
C ARG A 254 22.17 2.88 -0.62
N VAL A 255 21.51 3.84 -1.27
CA VAL A 255 20.06 3.84 -1.45
C VAL A 255 19.73 2.99 -2.67
N LYS A 256 19.23 1.78 -2.42
CA LYS A 256 18.81 0.79 -3.43
C LYS A 256 17.93 -0.28 -2.81
N ALA A 257 17.13 -0.94 -3.64
CA ALA A 257 16.19 -1.99 -3.21
C ALA A 257 16.85 -3.13 -2.42
N CYS A 258 18.08 -3.53 -2.77
CA CYS A 258 18.84 -4.55 -2.03
C CYS A 258 19.09 -4.19 -0.55
N ASN A 259 19.15 -2.90 -0.22
CA ASN A 259 19.42 -2.39 1.13
C ASN A 259 18.14 -2.00 1.87
N ARG A 260 16.96 -2.32 1.31
CA ARG A 260 15.63 -1.92 1.80
C ARG A 260 15.45 -2.16 3.30
N GLN A 261 15.91 -3.30 3.84
CA GLN A 261 15.78 -3.61 5.26
C GLN A 261 16.53 -2.60 6.16
N SER A 262 17.77 -2.27 5.80
CA SER A 262 18.58 -1.31 6.57
C SER A 262 17.97 0.08 6.49
N LEU A 263 17.60 0.52 5.28
CA LEU A 263 17.03 1.84 5.02
C LEU A 263 15.67 2.01 5.71
N PHE A 264 14.82 0.98 5.66
CA PHE A 264 13.52 1.02 6.32
C PHE A 264 13.66 1.13 7.84
N ASN A 265 14.59 0.39 8.46
CA ASN A 265 14.81 0.47 9.91
C ASN A 265 15.32 1.83 10.39
N GLU A 266 15.97 2.62 9.52
CA GLU A 266 16.40 3.99 9.86
C GLU A 266 15.23 4.98 9.90
N ILE A 267 14.19 4.74 9.09
CA ILE A 267 13.05 5.65 8.90
C ILE A 267 11.84 5.21 9.73
N PHE A 268 11.66 3.90 9.90
CA PHE A 268 10.46 3.31 10.48
C PHE A 268 10.38 3.53 12.00
N ARG A 269 9.24 4.03 12.45
CA ARG A 269 8.83 4.09 13.86
C ARG A 269 7.44 3.48 13.99
N ARG A 270 7.28 2.49 14.88
CA ARG A 270 5.99 1.78 15.07
C ARG A 270 4.90 2.76 15.51
N GLU A 271 5.25 3.69 16.38
CA GLU A 271 4.34 4.68 16.97
C GLU A 271 3.81 5.63 15.90
N THR A 272 4.67 6.06 14.97
CA THR A 272 4.27 6.91 13.84
C THR A 272 3.33 6.17 12.90
N LEU A 273 3.66 4.93 12.52
CA LEU A 273 2.79 4.15 11.63
C LEU A 273 1.43 3.87 12.28
N LEU A 274 1.41 3.52 13.57
CA LEU A 274 0.17 3.29 14.32
C LEU A 274 -0.70 4.54 14.38
N ALA A 275 -0.10 5.70 14.69
CA ALA A 275 -0.84 6.96 14.76
C ALA A 275 -1.44 7.33 13.39
N GLU A 276 -0.67 7.23 12.31
CA GLU A 276 -1.15 7.57 10.95
C GLU A 276 -2.23 6.57 10.48
N ALA A 277 -2.04 5.27 10.72
CA ALA A 277 -2.99 4.23 10.34
C ALA A 277 -4.31 4.30 11.12
N SER A 278 -4.28 4.49 12.44
CA SER A 278 -5.49 4.65 13.26
C SER A 278 -6.29 5.89 12.84
N LYS A 279 -5.62 7.05 12.72
CA LYS A 279 -6.28 8.30 12.29
C LYS A 279 -6.96 8.12 10.93
N PHE A 280 -6.26 7.51 9.97
CA PHE A 280 -6.81 7.30 8.64
C PHE A 280 -7.90 6.23 8.60
N ALA A 281 -7.80 5.16 9.40
CA ALA A 281 -8.86 4.16 9.56
C ALA A 281 -10.16 4.78 10.09
N ASN A 282 -10.07 5.66 11.09
CA ASN A 282 -11.23 6.36 11.62
C ASN A 282 -11.89 7.26 10.54
N VAL A 283 -11.12 7.93 9.69
CA VAL A 283 -11.66 8.70 8.55
C VAL A 283 -12.29 7.78 7.50
N LEU A 284 -11.61 6.69 7.15
CA LEU A 284 -12.05 5.72 6.15
C LEU A 284 -13.32 4.98 6.57
N SER A 285 -13.47 4.78 7.88
CA SER A 285 -14.62 4.11 8.51
C SER A 285 -15.95 4.73 8.09
N LEU A 286 -15.98 6.05 7.93
CA LEU A 286 -17.19 6.81 7.63
C LEU A 286 -17.70 6.59 6.20
N ARG A 287 -16.88 6.00 5.33
CA ARG A 287 -17.18 5.76 3.91
C ARG A 287 -17.40 4.30 3.56
N GLN A 288 -16.52 3.44 4.07
CA GLN A 288 -16.37 2.09 3.56
C GLN A 288 -17.00 1.03 4.47
N ILE A 289 -17.35 1.38 5.71
CA ILE A 289 -17.77 0.37 6.67
C ILE A 289 -19.26 0.05 6.54
N THR A 290 -19.55 -1.26 6.53
CA THR A 290 -20.90 -1.82 6.58
C THR A 290 -21.48 -1.94 7.99
N VAL A 291 -20.63 -1.86 9.04
CA VAL A 291 -20.98 -2.06 10.46
C VAL A 291 -20.27 -1.06 11.37
N TYR A 292 -20.99 -0.22 12.10
CA TYR A 292 -20.38 0.73 13.06
C TYR A 292 -19.43 0.03 14.05
N VAL A 293 -18.21 0.55 14.17
CA VAL A 293 -17.17 0.10 15.11
C VAL A 293 -16.81 1.28 16.01
N PRO A 294 -16.89 1.15 17.35
CA PRO A 294 -16.47 2.19 18.28
C PRO A 294 -14.97 2.52 18.15
N VAL A 295 -14.59 3.78 18.39
CA VAL A 295 -13.20 4.27 18.25
C VAL A 295 -12.22 3.44 19.07
N GLU A 296 -12.55 3.13 20.34
CA GLU A 296 -11.67 2.31 21.20
C GLU A 296 -11.36 0.93 20.59
N GLU A 297 -12.35 0.30 19.95
CA GLU A 297 -12.12 -1.00 19.30
C GLU A 297 -11.38 -0.82 17.98
N MET A 298 -11.61 0.28 17.25
CA MET A 298 -10.85 0.63 16.05
C MET A 298 -9.36 0.81 16.35
N ASP A 299 -9.02 1.43 17.48
CA ASP A 299 -7.65 1.60 17.92
C ASP A 299 -6.98 0.27 18.29
N ARG A 300 -7.71 -0.62 18.97
CA ARG A 300 -7.21 -1.98 19.26
C ARG A 300 -6.99 -2.79 17.99
N ILE A 301 -7.90 -2.69 17.03
CA ILE A 301 -7.75 -3.34 15.71
C ILE A 301 -6.56 -2.73 14.97
N SER A 302 -6.36 -1.41 15.03
CA SER A 302 -5.21 -0.72 14.44
C SER A 302 -3.89 -1.20 15.04
N GLU A 303 -3.83 -1.37 16.36
CA GLU A 303 -2.66 -1.94 17.02
C GLU A 303 -2.40 -3.37 16.56
N ALA A 304 -3.44 -4.20 16.45
CA ALA A 304 -3.32 -5.56 15.95
C ALA A 304 -2.84 -5.60 14.48
N ALA A 305 -3.35 -4.72 13.61
CA ALA A 305 -2.97 -4.64 12.20
C ALA A 305 -1.51 -4.21 12.03
N VAL A 306 -1.07 -3.18 12.74
CA VAL A 306 0.34 -2.73 12.72
C VAL A 306 1.26 -3.80 13.30
N SER A 307 0.83 -4.52 14.34
CA SER A 307 1.61 -5.63 14.89
C SER A 307 1.74 -6.77 13.88
N ALA A 308 0.65 -7.11 13.18
CA ALA A 308 0.67 -8.11 12.12
C ALA A 308 1.61 -7.71 10.98
N PHE A 309 1.61 -6.45 10.57
CA PHE A 309 2.57 -5.91 9.61
C PHE A 309 4.01 -5.97 10.11
N VAL A 310 4.29 -5.58 11.35
CA VAL A 310 5.65 -5.63 11.90
C VAL A 310 6.15 -7.08 11.97
N THR A 311 5.29 -8.01 12.38
CA THR A 311 5.59 -9.45 12.38
C THR A 311 5.84 -9.96 10.97
N TYR A 312 5.02 -9.57 10.00
CA TYR A 312 5.21 -9.87 8.59
C TYR A 312 6.54 -9.31 8.09
N ALA A 313 6.79 -8.01 8.24
CA ALA A 313 7.99 -7.33 7.78
C ALA A 313 9.27 -7.94 8.37
N ARG A 314 9.25 -8.38 9.65
CA ARG A 314 10.37 -9.10 10.29
C ARG A 314 10.56 -10.51 9.75
N LYS A 315 9.49 -11.29 9.62
CA LYS A 315 9.56 -12.68 9.12
C LYS A 315 10.02 -12.72 7.66
N TYR A 316 9.50 -11.79 6.88
CA TYR A 316 9.80 -11.65 5.46
C TYR A 316 10.89 -10.61 5.19
N SER A 317 11.64 -10.20 6.22
CA SER A 317 12.94 -9.53 6.07
C SER A 317 13.94 -10.39 5.25
N CYS A 318 13.62 -11.66 4.98
CA CYS A 318 14.32 -12.57 4.06
C CYS A 318 13.66 -12.75 2.67
N ILE A 319 12.45 -12.25 2.40
CA ILE A 319 11.96 -12.05 1.00
C ILE A 319 12.84 -11.02 0.27
N PHE A 320 13.66 -10.30 1.03
CA PHE A 320 14.78 -9.47 0.58
C PHE A 320 15.96 -10.26 0.00
N ILE A 321 15.95 -11.60 0.03
CA ILE A 321 17.00 -12.47 -0.52
C ILE A 321 16.38 -13.77 -1.06
N THR A 322 15.63 -13.71 -2.17
CA THR A 322 15.42 -14.90 -3.02
C THR A 322 16.45 -14.94 -4.16
N LEU A 323 17.74 -15.01 -3.79
CA LEU A 323 18.87 -15.66 -4.50
C LEU A 323 20.19 -15.16 -3.88
N PRO A 324 21.24 -16.00 -3.82
CA PRO A 324 22.33 -15.84 -2.87
C PRO A 324 23.20 -14.65 -3.24
N LEU A 325 23.59 -13.87 -2.22
CA LEU A 325 24.68 -12.91 -2.26
C LEU A 325 24.48 -11.80 -3.31
N CYS A 326 24.13 -10.61 -2.84
CA CYS A 326 24.54 -9.37 -3.51
C CYS A 326 25.97 -9.55 -4.02
N PRO A 327 26.22 -9.64 -5.35
CA PRO A 327 27.52 -10.05 -5.84
C PRO A 327 28.52 -8.93 -5.53
N ARG A 328 29.33 -9.15 -4.49
CA ARG A 328 30.55 -8.38 -4.30
C ARG A 328 31.47 -8.69 -5.48
N LYS A 329 31.66 -7.67 -6.32
CA LYS A 329 32.76 -7.46 -7.28
C LYS A 329 32.64 -8.09 -8.68
N SER A 330 32.55 -7.17 -9.64
CA SER A 330 33.33 -7.06 -10.89
C SER A 330 33.35 -8.23 -11.87
N LYS A 331 32.69 -8.04 -13.02
CA LYS A 331 33.30 -8.27 -14.34
C LYS A 331 32.86 -7.16 -15.31
N PRO A 332 33.78 -6.60 -16.12
CA PRO A 332 33.45 -5.59 -17.11
C PRO A 332 32.64 -6.21 -18.24
N MET A 333 31.65 -5.46 -18.73
CA MET A 333 30.94 -5.77 -19.97
C MET A 333 31.94 -5.67 -21.13
N LEU A 334 32.46 -6.81 -21.57
CA LEU A 334 33.15 -6.93 -22.85
C LEU A 334 32.06 -7.02 -23.93
N PHE A 335 32.00 -5.99 -24.76
CA PHE A 335 31.35 -6.06 -26.05
C PHE A 335 32.25 -6.89 -26.99
N THR A 336 31.71 -7.98 -27.50
CA THR A 336 32.14 -8.61 -28.76
C THR A 336 30.92 -8.79 -29.63
#